data_AF-A0A6N8H385-F1
#
_entry.id   AF-A0A6N8H385-F1
#
_cell.length_a   1.000
_cell.length_b   1.000
_cell.length_c   1.000
_cell.angle_alpha   90.00
_cell.angle_beta   90.00
_cell.angle_gamma   90.00
#
_symmetry.space_group_name_H-M   'P 1'
#
loop_
_entity.id
_entity.type
_entity.pdbx_description
1 polymer ?
#
loop_
_entity_poly.entity_id
_entity_poly.type
_entity_poly.pdbx_seq_one_letter_code
_entity_poly.pdbx_strand_id
1 'polypeptide(L)'
;MPSDSMNIQEQGFRSRMFGGFDKNDVLAYMNTLANEAQQHELEYQEKLRQLQTQLDDLRSQRSDAEARLEALKAELAAANQRADLAESKRHESDEQLQKAQSVAESVQSEHREIQKNANIWQLKCHDLQQQNETLTQQLAAARQLNAAPAPTPDVVREAKLEAQKILADAKLYAESAEKELKQQADTQKSRMAENARGIASGVMLVRDRLARVDQRLSAATLDLDNLTLAIYQALDETEAELKELGVEMRDYAQGTPETDIPVEPLPTESAPAAPVVPQPVPQTPQPAQQPQPQAAPPKPEKFRVKATPHHAPAKPVRRLRSVNRPVSQLLQDQIDRMGDNQ
;
A
#
# COMPACT_ATOMS: atom_id res chain seq x y z
N MET A 1 -52.94 94.78 -36.31
CA MET A 1 -53.35 95.23 -34.96
C MET A 1 -52.49 94.49 -33.94
N PRO A 2 -51.86 95.22 -33.01
CA PRO A 2 -50.91 94.71 -32.00
C PRO A 2 -51.65 94.15 -30.77
N SER A 3 -50.89 93.90 -29.69
CA SER A 3 -51.29 93.61 -28.30
C SER A 3 -51.15 92.13 -27.89
N ASP A 4 -50.59 91.76 -26.76
CA ASP A 4 -49.91 92.49 -25.69
C ASP A 4 -49.10 91.46 -24.90
N SER A 5 -47.86 91.78 -24.55
CA SER A 5 -47.04 91.00 -23.64
C SER A 5 -47.59 91.15 -22.22
N MET A 6 -48.54 90.29 -21.86
CA MET A 6 -49.00 90.19 -20.48
C MET A 6 -47.98 89.38 -19.69
N ASN A 7 -46.98 90.11 -19.19
CA ASN A 7 -46.04 89.68 -18.17
C ASN A 7 -46.81 89.37 -16.88
N ILE A 8 -47.44 88.19 -16.84
CA ILE A 8 -47.97 87.61 -15.62
C ILE A 8 -46.73 87.22 -14.82
N GLN A 9 -46.28 88.14 -13.95
CA GLN A 9 -45.50 87.77 -12.78
C GLN A 9 -46.28 86.65 -12.10
N GLU A 10 -45.81 85.42 -12.27
CA GLU A 10 -46.20 84.27 -11.47
C GLU A 10 -45.96 84.63 -10.00
N GLN A 11 -46.94 85.27 -9.39
CA GLN A 11 -47.08 85.26 -7.94
C GLN A 11 -47.46 83.83 -7.58
N GLY A 12 -46.43 82.99 -7.50
CA GLY A 12 -46.55 81.63 -7.00
C GLY A 12 -47.25 81.65 -5.64
N PHE A 13 -48.02 80.60 -5.39
CA PHE A 13 -48.66 80.29 -4.12
C PHE A 13 -47.72 80.58 -2.94
N ARG A 14 -47.83 81.77 -2.36
CA ARG A 14 -47.15 82.17 -1.13
C ARG A 14 -48.22 82.60 -0.15
N SER A 15 -48.77 81.63 0.57
CA SER A 15 -49.69 81.90 1.69
C SER A 15 -48.92 82.58 2.83
N ARG A 16 -48.89 83.93 2.81
CA ARG A 16 -48.16 84.77 3.79
C ARG A 16 -48.78 84.86 5.18
N MET A 17 -49.89 84.17 5.47
CA MET A 17 -50.62 84.37 6.74
C MET A 17 -50.63 83.19 7.71
N PHE A 18 -50.12 82.01 7.33
CA PHE A 18 -49.97 80.88 8.26
C PHE A 18 -48.85 79.96 7.77
N GLY A 19 -47.58 80.31 8.03
CA GLY A 19 -46.41 79.43 7.86
C GLY A 19 -46.46 78.54 6.61
N GLY A 20 -46.88 79.08 5.47
CA GLY A 20 -47.33 78.29 4.32
C GLY A 20 -46.17 77.76 3.50
N PHE A 21 -46.33 76.54 2.97
CA PHE A 21 -45.37 75.86 2.10
C PHE A 21 -45.04 76.69 0.85
N ASP A 22 -43.74 76.91 0.59
CA ASP A 22 -43.27 77.48 -0.67
C ASP A 22 -43.32 76.40 -1.76
N LYS A 23 -43.82 76.76 -2.96
CA LYS A 23 -43.92 75.85 -4.11
C LYS A 23 -42.58 75.22 -4.46
N ASN A 24 -41.49 75.99 -4.37
CA ASN A 24 -40.15 75.49 -4.69
C ASN A 24 -39.66 74.51 -3.63
N ASP A 25 -40.00 74.73 -2.36
CA ASP A 25 -39.66 73.80 -1.27
C ASP A 25 -40.39 72.46 -1.42
N VAL A 26 -41.66 72.50 -1.84
CA VAL A 26 -42.46 71.28 -2.12
C VAL A 26 -41.90 70.52 -3.32
N LEU A 27 -41.53 71.21 -4.39
CA LEU A 27 -40.93 70.59 -5.58
C LEU A 27 -39.53 70.03 -5.29
N ALA A 28 -38.72 70.74 -4.49
CA ALA A 28 -37.43 70.25 -4.03
C ALA A 28 -37.58 68.98 -3.20
N TYR A 29 -38.51 68.96 -2.24
CA TYR A 29 -38.80 67.77 -1.44
C TYR A 29 -39.33 66.59 -2.26
N MET A 30 -40.19 66.84 -3.25
CA MET A 30 -40.66 65.80 -4.17
C MET A 30 -39.53 65.22 -5.02
N ASN A 31 -38.59 66.07 -5.44
CA ASN A 31 -37.42 65.63 -6.19
C ASN A 31 -36.44 64.84 -5.30
N THR A 32 -36.19 65.27 -4.06
CA THR A 32 -35.37 64.50 -3.12
C THR A 32 -36.01 63.14 -2.81
N LEU A 33 -37.32 63.10 -2.56
CA LEU A 33 -38.02 61.85 -2.28
C LEU A 33 -38.02 60.90 -3.49
N ALA A 34 -38.16 61.42 -4.70
CA ALA A 34 -38.06 60.62 -5.93
C ALA A 34 -36.65 60.06 -6.13
N ASN A 35 -35.61 60.86 -5.86
CA ASN A 35 -34.22 60.42 -5.93
C ASN A 35 -33.89 59.39 -4.85
N GLU A 36 -34.36 59.58 -3.62
CA GLU A 36 -34.21 58.62 -2.52
C GLU A 36 -34.92 57.29 -2.83
N ALA A 37 -36.13 57.34 -3.39
CA ALA A 37 -36.85 56.15 -3.83
C ALA A 37 -36.09 55.38 -4.93
N GLN A 38 -35.52 56.09 -5.91
CA GLN A 38 -34.68 55.48 -6.95
C GLN A 38 -33.39 54.88 -6.38
N GLN A 39 -32.73 55.56 -5.43
CA GLN A 39 -31.54 55.03 -4.76
C GLN A 39 -31.86 53.74 -4.00
N HIS A 40 -32.94 53.72 -3.23
CA HIS A 40 -33.35 52.52 -2.52
C HIS A 40 -33.70 51.37 -3.49
N GLU A 41 -34.32 51.65 -4.62
CA GLU A 41 -34.62 50.63 -5.63
C GLU A 41 -33.32 50.01 -6.19
N LEU A 42 -32.30 50.82 -6.47
CA LEU A 42 -30.98 50.32 -6.89
C LEU A 42 -30.31 49.50 -5.78
N GLU A 43 -30.33 49.97 -4.54
CA GLU A 43 -29.79 49.22 -3.40
C GLU A 43 -30.48 47.87 -3.21
N TYR A 44 -31.79 47.79 -3.40
CA TYR A 44 -32.53 46.53 -3.34
C TYR A 44 -32.14 45.60 -4.49
N GLN A 45 -31.99 46.12 -5.71
CA GLN A 45 -31.54 45.34 -6.86
C GLN A 45 -30.12 44.78 -6.65
N GLU A 46 -29.20 45.58 -6.11
CA GLU A 46 -27.86 45.13 -5.76
C GLU A 46 -27.87 44.03 -4.70
N LYS A 47 -28.66 44.21 -3.62
CA LYS A 47 -28.85 43.18 -2.59
C LYS A 47 -29.45 41.90 -3.18
N LEU A 48 -30.42 42.00 -4.08
CA LEU A 48 -31.02 40.86 -4.74
C LEU A 48 -30.00 40.10 -5.59
N ARG A 49 -29.15 40.83 -6.33
CA ARG A 49 -28.05 40.25 -7.13
C ARG A 49 -27.03 39.55 -6.24
N GLN A 50 -26.65 40.15 -5.12
CA GLN A 50 -25.73 39.54 -4.15
C GLN A 50 -26.31 38.24 -3.56
N LEU A 51 -27.58 38.24 -3.17
CA LEU A 51 -28.25 37.04 -2.66
C LEU A 51 -28.36 35.94 -3.73
N GLN A 52 -28.60 36.31 -5.00
CA GLN A 52 -28.60 35.36 -6.11
C GLN A 52 -27.22 34.71 -6.30
N THR A 53 -26.15 35.51 -6.31
CA THR A 53 -24.78 34.97 -6.42
C THR A 53 -24.44 34.05 -5.26
N GLN A 54 -24.80 34.40 -4.03
CA GLN A 54 -24.59 33.53 -2.86
C GLN A 54 -25.38 32.22 -2.95
N LEU A 55 -26.61 32.27 -3.46
CA LEU A 55 -27.43 31.07 -3.65
C LEU A 55 -26.80 30.14 -4.69
N ASP A 56 -26.28 30.69 -5.79
CA ASP A 56 -25.63 29.92 -6.85
C ASP A 56 -24.29 29.33 -6.37
N ASP A 57 -23.51 30.08 -5.59
CA ASP A 57 -22.30 29.56 -4.93
C ASP A 57 -22.63 28.40 -3.98
N LEU A 58 -23.65 28.55 -3.14
CA LEU A 58 -24.09 27.47 -2.23
C LEU A 58 -24.61 26.25 -2.98
N ARG A 59 -25.29 26.44 -4.11
CA ARG A 59 -25.73 25.34 -4.99
C ARG A 59 -24.54 24.62 -5.59
N SER A 60 -23.52 25.34 -6.07
CA SER A 60 -22.30 24.74 -6.60
C SER A 60 -21.56 23.96 -5.52
N GLN A 61 -21.37 24.55 -4.35
CA GLN A 61 -20.71 23.89 -3.21
C GLN A 61 -21.46 22.63 -2.78
N ARG A 62 -22.80 22.67 -2.78
CA ARG A 62 -23.63 21.49 -2.50
C ARG A 62 -23.43 20.39 -3.55
N SER A 63 -23.41 20.75 -4.83
CA SER A 63 -23.14 19.80 -5.93
C SER A 63 -21.77 19.14 -5.77
N ASP A 64 -20.73 19.92 -5.47
CA ASP A 64 -19.38 19.40 -5.24
C ASP A 64 -19.30 18.47 -4.01
N ALA A 65 -20.00 18.84 -2.94
CA ALA A 65 -20.09 18.01 -1.74
C ALA A 65 -20.83 16.70 -2.01
N GLU A 66 -21.93 16.73 -2.77
CA GLU A 66 -22.65 15.53 -3.19
C GLU A 66 -21.78 14.62 -4.07
N ALA A 67 -21.02 15.16 -5.02
CA ALA A 67 -20.07 14.40 -5.83
C ALA A 67 -18.96 13.75 -4.99
N ARG A 68 -18.41 14.46 -4.00
CA ARG A 68 -17.43 13.91 -3.06
C ARG A 68 -18.02 12.81 -2.19
N LEU A 69 -19.27 12.96 -1.74
CA LEU A 69 -19.95 11.91 -0.97
C LEU A 69 -20.15 10.64 -1.80
N GLU A 70 -20.55 10.76 -3.07
CA GLU A 70 -20.68 9.59 -3.94
C GLU A 70 -19.34 8.92 -4.24
N ALA A 71 -18.27 9.71 -4.44
CA ALA A 71 -16.92 9.17 -4.58
C ALA A 71 -16.49 8.39 -3.32
N LEU A 72 -16.69 8.95 -2.13
CA LEU A 72 -16.37 8.29 -0.85
C LEU A 72 -17.20 7.02 -0.62
N LYS A 73 -18.48 7.00 -1.01
CA LYS A 73 -19.31 5.79 -0.95
C LYS A 73 -18.77 4.70 -1.86
N ALA A 74 -18.37 5.05 -3.08
CA ALA A 74 -17.77 4.10 -4.02
C ALA A 74 -16.43 3.55 -3.50
N GLU A 75 -15.59 4.40 -2.93
CA GLU A 75 -14.33 3.99 -2.29
C GLU A 75 -14.56 3.08 -1.09
N LEU A 76 -15.55 3.38 -0.23
CA LEU A 76 -15.91 2.53 0.90
C LEU A 76 -16.39 1.15 0.43
N ALA A 77 -17.23 1.09 -0.61
CA ALA A 77 -17.68 -0.16 -1.19
C ALA A 77 -16.51 -0.99 -1.77
N ALA A 78 -15.59 -0.33 -2.48
CA ALA A 78 -14.39 -0.98 -3.01
C ALA A 78 -13.45 -1.46 -1.89
N ALA A 79 -13.32 -0.70 -0.79
CA ALA A 79 -12.54 -1.08 0.37
C ALA A 79 -13.13 -2.31 1.07
N ASN A 80 -14.46 -2.35 1.25
CA ASN A 80 -15.15 -3.52 1.83
C ASN A 80 -14.95 -4.77 0.97
N GLN A 81 -15.11 -4.68 -0.35
CA GLN A 81 -14.84 -5.82 -1.24
C GLN A 81 -13.40 -6.33 -1.14
N ARG A 82 -12.42 -5.42 -1.00
CA ARG A 82 -11.01 -5.81 -0.78
C ARG A 82 -10.82 -6.48 0.58
N ALA A 83 -11.51 -6.03 1.62
CA ALA A 83 -11.49 -6.64 2.94
C ALA A 83 -12.09 -8.05 2.90
N ASP A 84 -13.26 -8.23 2.29
CA ASP A 84 -13.92 -9.54 2.15
C ASP A 84 -13.03 -10.54 1.39
N LEU A 85 -12.38 -10.10 0.32
CA LEU A 85 -11.43 -10.93 -0.44
C LEU A 85 -10.17 -11.26 0.37
N ALA A 86 -9.70 -10.36 1.23
CA ALA A 86 -8.58 -10.62 2.12
C ALA A 86 -8.96 -11.61 3.23
N GLU A 87 -10.16 -11.50 3.78
CA GLU A 87 -10.69 -12.44 4.78
C GLU A 87 -10.88 -13.83 4.18
N SER A 88 -11.47 -13.94 2.98
CA SER A 88 -11.61 -15.22 2.28
C SER A 88 -10.25 -15.89 2.05
N LYS A 89 -9.24 -15.14 1.57
CA LYS A 89 -7.88 -15.67 1.40
C LYS A 89 -7.22 -16.06 2.71
N ARG A 90 -7.47 -15.32 3.79
CA ARG A 90 -6.98 -15.66 5.12
C ARG A 90 -7.61 -16.98 5.60
N HIS A 91 -8.92 -17.14 5.45
CA HIS A 91 -9.60 -18.39 5.80
C HIS A 91 -9.06 -19.58 5.01
N GLU A 92 -8.87 -19.43 3.69
CA GLU A 92 -8.26 -20.48 2.86
C GLU A 92 -6.84 -20.84 3.33
N SER A 93 -6.03 -19.84 3.68
CA SER A 93 -4.69 -20.05 4.23
C SER A 93 -4.73 -20.75 5.59
N ASP A 94 -5.65 -20.36 6.48
CA ASP A 94 -5.81 -20.96 7.80
C ASP A 94 -6.24 -22.43 7.69
N GLU A 95 -7.14 -22.76 6.76
CA GLU A 95 -7.51 -24.16 6.46
C GLU A 95 -6.33 -24.98 5.92
N GLN A 96 -5.51 -24.39 5.04
CA GLN A 96 -4.31 -25.07 4.53
C GLN A 96 -3.29 -25.31 5.65
N LEU A 97 -3.11 -24.33 6.55
CA LEU A 97 -2.25 -24.48 7.73
C LEU A 97 -2.75 -25.60 8.65
N GLN A 98 -4.06 -25.66 8.91
CA GLN A 98 -4.65 -26.71 9.75
C GLN A 98 -4.45 -28.10 9.13
N LYS A 99 -4.64 -28.24 7.81
CA LYS A 99 -4.36 -29.49 7.09
C LYS A 99 -2.89 -29.88 7.17
N ALA A 100 -1.99 -28.92 6.95
CA ALA A 100 -0.54 -29.16 7.05
C ALA A 100 -0.11 -29.57 8.46
N GLN A 101 -0.68 -28.96 9.50
CA GLN A 101 -0.45 -29.34 10.90
C GLN A 101 -0.91 -30.77 11.18
N SER A 102 -2.12 -31.14 10.76
CA SER A 102 -2.64 -32.50 10.93
C SER A 102 -1.75 -33.55 10.24
N VAL A 103 -1.27 -33.25 9.02
CA VAL A 103 -0.32 -34.13 8.31
C VAL A 103 1.01 -34.23 9.07
N ALA A 104 1.54 -33.11 9.57
CA ALA A 104 2.78 -33.10 10.34
C ALA A 104 2.67 -33.93 11.63
N GLU A 105 1.55 -33.84 12.34
CA GLU A 105 1.25 -34.65 13.52
C GLU A 105 1.14 -36.14 13.17
N SER A 106 0.49 -36.48 12.05
CA SER A 106 0.40 -37.86 11.55
C SER A 106 1.79 -38.44 11.26
N VAL A 107 2.62 -37.71 10.51
CA VAL A 107 3.99 -38.14 10.18
C VAL A 107 4.85 -38.27 11.45
N GLN A 108 4.69 -37.37 12.42
CA GLN A 108 5.41 -37.46 13.69
C GLN A 108 4.98 -38.70 14.50
N SER A 109 3.68 -39.01 14.50
CA SER A 109 3.12 -40.22 15.13
C SER A 109 3.70 -41.48 14.47
N GLU A 110 3.64 -41.57 13.14
CA GLU A 110 4.20 -42.68 12.38
C GLU A 110 5.70 -42.85 12.63
N HIS A 111 6.45 -41.74 12.69
CA HIS A 111 7.88 -41.79 13.00
C HIS A 111 8.16 -42.37 14.39
N ARG A 112 7.37 -41.99 15.41
CA ARG A 112 7.49 -42.57 16.76
C ARG A 112 7.18 -44.07 16.77
N GLU A 113 6.16 -44.50 16.05
CA GLU A 113 5.82 -45.93 15.94
C GLU A 113 6.90 -46.73 15.19
N ILE A 114 7.44 -46.19 14.09
CA ILE A 114 8.57 -46.81 13.39
C ILE A 114 9.79 -46.93 14.32
N GLN A 115 10.10 -45.90 15.11
CA GLN A 115 11.19 -45.97 16.09
C GLN A 115 10.97 -47.06 17.16
N LYS A 116 9.75 -47.18 17.68
CA LYS A 116 9.40 -48.26 18.64
C LYS A 116 9.57 -49.62 18.00
N ASN A 117 9.05 -49.82 16.79
CA ASN A 117 9.16 -51.08 16.06
C ASN A 117 10.62 -51.43 15.75
N ALA A 118 11.44 -50.45 15.39
CA ALA A 118 12.87 -50.64 15.20
C ALA A 118 13.58 -51.09 16.50
N ASN A 119 13.21 -50.51 17.66
CA ASN A 119 13.74 -50.92 18.95
C ASN A 119 13.35 -52.37 19.31
N ILE A 120 12.07 -52.74 19.12
CA ILE A 120 11.59 -54.10 19.35
C ILE A 120 12.34 -55.10 18.46
N TRP A 121 12.52 -54.74 17.19
CA TRP A 121 13.25 -55.58 16.25
C TRP A 121 14.73 -55.75 16.64
N GLN A 122 15.40 -54.67 17.06
CA GLN A 122 16.78 -54.72 17.56
C GLN A 122 16.92 -55.66 18.77
N LEU A 123 16.00 -55.58 19.74
CA LEU A 123 15.98 -56.49 20.89
C LEU A 123 15.81 -57.94 20.45
N LYS A 124 14.87 -58.21 19.53
CA LYS A 124 14.65 -59.55 19.00
C LYS A 124 15.89 -60.11 18.28
N CYS A 125 16.60 -59.27 17.52
CA CYS A 125 17.86 -59.66 16.90
C CYS A 125 18.93 -60.00 17.94
N HIS A 126 19.02 -59.23 19.02
CA HIS A 126 19.94 -59.51 20.12
C HIS A 126 19.62 -60.85 20.80
N ASP A 127 18.35 -61.12 21.10
CA ASP A 127 17.92 -62.39 21.71
C ASP A 127 18.24 -63.59 20.80
N LEU A 128 17.96 -63.48 19.49
CA LEU A 128 18.28 -64.53 18.52
C LEU A 128 19.79 -64.75 18.36
N GLN A 129 20.59 -63.68 18.48
CA GLN A 129 22.04 -63.77 18.45
C GLN A 129 22.56 -64.52 19.68
N GLN A 130 22.06 -64.21 20.88
CA GLN A 130 22.39 -64.95 22.11
C GLN A 130 21.99 -66.42 22.03
N GLN A 131 20.81 -66.73 21.47
CA GLN A 131 20.38 -68.11 21.26
C GLN A 131 21.31 -68.87 20.31
N ASN A 132 21.73 -68.24 19.21
CA ASN A 132 22.71 -68.83 18.28
C ASN A 132 24.06 -69.08 18.94
N GLU A 133 24.57 -68.13 19.73
CA GLU A 133 25.82 -68.30 20.47
C GLU A 133 25.73 -69.46 21.47
N THR A 134 24.62 -69.57 22.19
CA THR A 134 24.36 -70.66 23.13
C THR A 134 24.30 -72.01 22.42
N LEU A 135 23.55 -72.11 21.31
CA LEU A 135 23.48 -73.34 20.51
C LEU A 135 24.84 -73.70 19.90
N THR A 136 25.61 -72.72 19.46
CA THR A 136 26.97 -72.92 18.93
C THR A 136 27.91 -73.47 20.00
N GLN A 137 27.84 -72.94 21.23
CA GLN A 137 28.59 -73.47 22.37
C GLN A 137 28.15 -74.89 22.74
N GLN A 138 26.84 -75.17 22.74
CA GLN A 138 26.33 -76.53 22.97
C GLN A 138 26.81 -77.52 21.92
N LEU A 139 26.79 -77.14 20.64
CA LEU A 139 27.35 -77.95 19.54
C LEU A 139 28.85 -78.17 19.69
N ALA A 140 29.61 -77.14 20.09
CA ALA A 140 31.04 -77.27 20.34
C ALA A 140 31.32 -78.22 21.51
N ALA A 141 30.58 -78.10 22.61
CA ALA A 141 30.69 -78.98 23.77
C ALA A 141 30.30 -80.43 23.44
N ALA A 142 29.20 -80.63 22.71
CA ALA A 142 28.78 -81.95 22.24
C ALA A 142 29.83 -82.59 21.32
N ARG A 143 30.50 -81.81 20.46
CA ARG A 143 31.61 -82.29 19.62
C ARG A 143 32.84 -82.69 20.42
N GLN A 144 33.14 -82.01 21.54
CA GLN A 144 34.23 -82.41 22.43
C GLN A 144 33.91 -83.69 23.22
N LEU A 145 32.63 -83.91 23.55
CA LEU A 145 32.16 -85.11 24.22
C LEU A 145 32.01 -86.31 23.27
N ASN A 146 31.74 -86.07 21.97
CA ASN A 146 31.69 -87.10 20.93
C ASN A 146 33.02 -87.21 20.18
N ALA A 147 33.97 -87.95 20.76
CA ALA A 147 35.02 -88.63 20.00
C ALA A 147 34.53 -90.04 19.65
N ALA A 148 33.70 -90.17 18.61
CA ALA A 148 33.13 -91.43 18.15
C ALA A 148 33.10 -91.50 16.60
N PRO A 149 33.07 -92.71 16.01
CA PRO A 149 33.55 -92.98 14.65
C PRO A 149 32.62 -92.48 13.53
N ALA A 150 33.14 -92.50 12.31
CA ALA A 150 32.57 -91.88 11.11
C ALA A 150 31.08 -92.23 10.87
N PRO A 151 30.27 -91.24 10.43
CA PRO A 151 28.83 -91.41 10.23
C PRO A 151 28.53 -92.42 9.11
N THR A 152 27.50 -93.24 9.32
CA THR A 152 27.00 -94.21 8.34
C THR A 152 26.39 -93.50 7.11
N PRO A 153 26.62 -94.03 5.89
CA PRO A 153 26.38 -93.32 4.63
C PRO A 153 24.92 -92.92 4.35
N ASP A 154 23.93 -93.61 4.94
CA ASP A 154 22.51 -93.28 4.74
C ASP A 154 22.10 -91.97 5.42
N VAL A 155 22.59 -91.71 6.64
CA VAL A 155 22.33 -90.46 7.37
C VAL A 155 22.93 -89.26 6.63
N VAL A 156 24.09 -89.45 6.00
CA VAL A 156 24.76 -88.41 5.20
C VAL A 156 23.98 -88.10 3.91
N ARG A 157 23.39 -89.11 3.27
CA ARG A 157 22.56 -88.93 2.07
C ARG A 157 21.26 -88.20 2.40
N GLU A 158 20.61 -88.55 3.50
CA GLU A 158 19.36 -87.94 3.95
C GLU A 158 19.57 -86.48 4.39
N ALA A 159 20.64 -86.20 5.15
CA ALA A 159 21.04 -84.85 5.52
C ALA A 159 21.39 -83.97 4.31
N LYS A 160 21.96 -84.53 3.23
CA LYS A 160 22.22 -83.80 1.99
C LYS A 160 20.93 -83.40 1.26
N LEU A 161 19.93 -84.27 1.26
CA LEU A 161 18.62 -83.99 0.65
C LEU A 161 17.88 -82.91 1.42
N GLU A 162 17.92 -82.96 2.75
CA GLU A 162 17.30 -81.95 3.61
C GLU A 162 18.03 -80.60 3.51
N ALA A 163 19.37 -80.60 3.46
CA ALA A 163 20.16 -79.40 3.22
C ALA A 163 19.85 -78.76 1.85
N GLN A 164 19.64 -79.56 0.80
CA GLN A 164 19.22 -79.03 -0.51
C GLN A 164 17.84 -78.39 -0.45
N LYS A 165 16.90 -78.98 0.29
CA LYS A 165 15.55 -78.42 0.48
C LYS A 165 15.60 -77.08 1.20
N ILE A 166 16.35 -76.99 2.30
CA ILE A 166 16.55 -75.73 3.05
C ILE A 166 17.20 -74.67 2.16
N LEU A 167 18.17 -75.05 1.35
CA LEU A 167 18.85 -74.13 0.44
C LEU A 167 17.93 -73.65 -0.70
N ALA A 168 17.02 -74.49 -1.18
CA ALA A 168 15.99 -74.09 -2.16
C ALA A 168 14.98 -73.12 -1.53
N ASP A 169 14.50 -73.40 -0.32
CA ASP A 169 13.56 -72.53 0.40
C ASP A 169 14.20 -71.16 0.73
N ALA A 170 15.47 -71.16 1.17
CA ALA A 170 16.20 -69.93 1.44
C ALA A 170 16.41 -69.08 0.18
N LYS A 171 16.62 -69.71 -0.98
CA LYS A 171 16.72 -69.00 -2.26
C LYS A 171 15.39 -68.37 -2.67
N LEU A 172 14.27 -69.08 -2.51
CA LEU A 172 12.95 -68.53 -2.80
C LEU A 172 12.63 -67.34 -1.90
N TYR A 173 12.98 -67.41 -0.62
CA TYR A 173 12.79 -66.31 0.31
C TYR A 173 13.69 -65.10 -0.02
N ALA A 174 14.95 -65.35 -0.39
CA ALA A 174 15.86 -64.30 -0.83
C ALA A 174 15.34 -63.60 -2.11
N GLU A 175 14.85 -64.38 -3.08
CA GLU A 175 14.29 -63.85 -4.32
C GLU A 175 12.99 -63.05 -4.08
N SER A 176 12.14 -63.47 -3.12
CA SER A 176 10.95 -62.70 -2.76
C SER A 176 11.31 -61.39 -2.05
N ALA A 177 12.26 -61.44 -1.11
CA ALA A 177 12.75 -60.26 -0.41
C ALA A 177 13.41 -59.25 -1.37
N GLU A 178 14.15 -59.72 -2.36
CA GLU A 178 14.76 -58.88 -3.39
C GLU A 178 13.68 -58.21 -4.27
N LYS A 179 12.65 -58.95 -4.68
CA LYS A 179 11.51 -58.37 -5.43
C LYS A 179 10.76 -57.31 -4.63
N GLU A 180 10.54 -57.54 -3.34
CA GLU A 180 9.86 -56.58 -2.46
C GLU A 180 10.69 -55.31 -2.25
N LEU A 181 12.00 -55.44 -1.99
CA LEU A 181 12.92 -54.30 -1.90
C LEU A 181 12.97 -53.50 -3.20
N LYS A 182 13.00 -54.19 -4.35
CA LYS A 182 12.97 -53.53 -5.66
C LYS A 182 11.67 -52.77 -5.89
N GLN A 183 10.54 -53.36 -5.53
CA GLN A 183 9.23 -52.70 -5.63
C GLN A 183 9.14 -51.47 -4.71
N GLN A 184 9.69 -51.54 -3.50
CA GLN A 184 9.77 -50.39 -2.60
C GLN A 184 10.64 -49.28 -3.19
N ALA A 185 11.80 -49.62 -3.75
CA ALA A 185 12.69 -48.67 -4.40
C ALA A 185 12.02 -48.00 -5.62
N ASP A 186 11.31 -48.77 -6.46
CA ASP A 186 10.57 -48.23 -7.60
C ASP A 186 9.42 -47.31 -7.15
N THR A 187 8.72 -47.67 -6.08
CA THR A 187 7.66 -46.83 -5.48
C THR A 187 8.24 -45.52 -4.95
N GLN A 188 9.37 -45.58 -4.23
CA GLN A 188 10.05 -44.39 -3.73
C GLN A 188 10.53 -43.51 -4.88
N LYS A 189 11.14 -44.11 -5.92
CA LYS A 189 11.58 -43.40 -7.13
C LYS A 189 10.42 -42.70 -7.84
N SER A 190 9.25 -43.35 -7.94
CA SER A 190 8.04 -42.74 -8.51
C SER A 190 7.56 -41.54 -7.70
N ARG A 191 7.48 -41.67 -6.36
CA ARG A 191 7.13 -40.56 -5.46
C ARG A 191 8.11 -39.39 -5.56
N MET A 192 9.41 -39.69 -5.62
CA MET A 192 10.43 -38.65 -5.80
C MET A 192 10.31 -37.95 -7.15
N ALA A 193 10.05 -38.69 -8.23
CA ALA A 193 9.87 -38.12 -9.55
C ALA A 193 8.63 -37.20 -9.62
N GLU A 194 7.52 -37.60 -8.99
CA GLU A 194 6.31 -36.76 -8.89
C GLU A 194 6.55 -35.51 -8.05
N ASN A 195 7.22 -35.64 -6.90
CA ASN A 195 7.59 -34.50 -6.08
C ASN A 195 8.50 -33.53 -6.83
N ALA A 196 9.50 -34.04 -7.55
CA ALA A 196 10.39 -33.23 -8.38
C ALA A 196 9.62 -32.49 -9.49
N ARG A 197 8.65 -33.15 -10.15
CA ARG A 197 7.76 -32.50 -11.13
C ARG A 197 6.91 -31.40 -10.49
N GLY A 198 6.37 -31.65 -9.29
CA GLY A 198 5.59 -30.65 -8.53
C GLY A 198 6.43 -29.44 -8.11
N ILE A 199 7.68 -29.66 -7.70
CA ILE A 199 8.61 -28.57 -7.39
C ILE A 199 8.95 -27.79 -8.66
N ALA A 200 9.24 -28.47 -9.77
CA ALA A 200 9.57 -27.81 -11.03
C ALA A 200 8.43 -26.92 -11.54
N SER A 201 7.18 -27.40 -11.49
CA SER A 201 6.00 -26.60 -11.88
C SER A 201 5.79 -25.40 -10.94
N GLY A 202 5.99 -25.59 -9.64
CA GLY A 202 5.97 -24.50 -8.66
C GLY A 202 7.03 -23.44 -8.93
N VAL A 203 8.28 -23.85 -9.19
CA VAL A 203 9.39 -22.94 -9.53
C VAL A 203 9.10 -22.17 -10.82
N MET A 204 8.52 -22.81 -11.84
CA MET A 204 8.10 -22.13 -13.07
C MET A 204 7.05 -21.04 -12.79
N LEU A 205 6.05 -21.31 -11.95
CA LEU A 205 5.01 -20.33 -11.60
C LEU A 205 5.60 -19.14 -10.84
N VAL A 206 6.52 -19.40 -9.90
CA VAL A 206 7.23 -18.34 -9.16
C VAL A 206 8.06 -17.48 -10.12
N ARG A 207 8.77 -18.09 -11.08
CA ARG A 207 9.52 -17.37 -12.12
C ARG A 207 8.63 -16.46 -12.95
N ASP A 208 7.50 -16.98 -13.42
CA ASP A 208 6.55 -16.22 -14.23
C ASP A 208 5.94 -15.03 -13.44
N ARG A 209 5.62 -15.26 -12.16
CA ARG A 209 5.17 -14.18 -11.27
C ARG A 209 6.27 -13.13 -11.02
N LEU A 210 7.52 -13.57 -10.85
CA LEU A 210 8.65 -12.67 -10.68
C LEU A 210 8.91 -11.83 -11.94
N ALA A 211 8.83 -12.43 -13.12
CA ALA A 211 8.95 -11.71 -14.39
C ALA A 211 7.88 -10.61 -14.54
N ARG A 212 6.63 -10.89 -14.14
CA ARG A 212 5.57 -9.88 -14.09
C ARG A 212 5.86 -8.75 -13.09
N VAL A 213 6.44 -9.07 -11.93
CA VAL A 213 6.85 -8.06 -10.95
C VAL A 213 7.98 -7.19 -11.52
N ASP A 214 8.99 -7.79 -12.14
CA ASP A 214 10.09 -7.09 -12.80
C ASP A 214 9.56 -6.12 -13.88
N GLN A 215 8.60 -6.57 -14.71
CA GLN A 215 7.95 -5.71 -15.71
C GLN A 215 7.22 -4.53 -15.08
N ARG A 216 6.46 -4.75 -14.00
CA ARG A 216 5.72 -3.68 -13.30
C ARG A 216 6.66 -2.68 -12.63
N LEU A 217 7.75 -3.16 -12.04
CA LEU A 217 8.79 -2.30 -11.48
C LEU A 217 9.42 -1.44 -12.56
N SER A 218 9.80 -2.03 -13.69
CA SER A 218 10.38 -1.28 -14.81
C SER A 218 9.42 -0.22 -15.35
N ALA A 219 8.12 -0.52 -15.46
CA ALA A 219 7.11 0.45 -15.88
C ALA A 219 6.96 1.59 -14.87
N ALA A 220 6.87 1.27 -13.57
CA ALA A 220 6.76 2.27 -12.51
C ALA A 220 8.00 3.18 -12.43
N THR A 221 9.19 2.65 -12.70
CA THR A 221 10.42 3.47 -12.79
C THR A 221 10.34 4.46 -13.95
N LEU A 222 9.90 4.00 -15.12
CA LEU A 222 9.74 4.86 -16.30
C LEU A 222 8.70 5.95 -16.05
N ASP A 223 7.56 5.59 -15.44
CA ASP A 223 6.51 6.55 -15.07
C ASP A 223 7.03 7.59 -14.08
N LEU A 224 7.84 7.18 -13.10
CA LEU A 224 8.46 8.09 -12.13
C LEU A 224 9.47 9.04 -12.78
N ASP A 225 10.27 8.55 -13.72
CA ASP A 225 11.18 9.38 -14.52
C ASP A 225 10.40 10.40 -15.36
N ASN A 226 9.32 9.97 -16.02
CA ASN A 226 8.45 10.86 -16.80
C ASN A 226 7.79 11.94 -15.92
N LEU A 227 7.26 11.57 -14.76
CA LEU A 227 6.68 12.53 -13.81
C LEU A 227 7.71 13.52 -13.31
N THR A 228 8.95 13.07 -13.07
CA THR A 228 10.05 13.94 -12.65
C THR A 228 10.37 14.97 -13.73
N LEU A 229 10.42 14.55 -15.01
CA LEU A 229 10.61 15.46 -16.14
C LEU A 229 9.45 16.46 -16.27
N ALA A 230 8.21 16.00 -16.11
CA ALA A 230 7.02 16.87 -16.15
C ALA A 230 7.05 17.92 -15.02
N ILE A 231 7.52 17.56 -13.83
CA ILE A 231 7.69 18.52 -12.72
C ILE A 231 8.73 19.57 -13.08
N TYR A 232 9.88 19.19 -13.65
CA TYR A 232 10.88 20.18 -14.07
C TYR A 232 10.34 21.12 -15.14
N GLN A 233 9.62 20.60 -16.14
CA GLN A 233 8.98 21.43 -17.17
C GLN A 233 7.96 22.40 -16.59
N ALA A 234 7.09 21.92 -15.70
CA ALA A 234 6.11 22.78 -15.03
C ALA A 234 6.79 23.88 -14.19
N LEU A 235 7.91 23.58 -13.54
CA LEU A 235 8.68 24.58 -12.81
C LEU A 235 9.28 25.64 -13.76
N ASP A 236 9.85 25.23 -14.89
CA ASP A 236 10.39 26.15 -15.90
C ASP A 236 9.27 27.04 -16.48
N GLU A 237 8.08 26.49 -16.73
CA GLU A 237 6.88 27.22 -17.15
C GLU A 237 6.47 28.25 -16.09
N THR A 238 6.39 27.87 -14.81
CA THR A 238 6.07 28.82 -13.73
C THR A 238 7.12 29.91 -13.58
N GLU A 239 8.41 29.61 -13.81
CA GLU A 239 9.47 30.63 -13.80
C GLU A 239 9.28 31.63 -14.96
N ALA A 240 8.87 31.15 -16.13
CA ALA A 240 8.58 32.01 -17.27
C ALA A 240 7.36 32.92 -17.01
N GLU A 241 6.26 32.36 -16.50
CA GLU A 241 5.06 33.13 -16.12
C GLU A 241 5.37 34.20 -15.06
N LEU A 242 6.19 33.87 -14.05
CA LEU A 242 6.63 34.81 -13.03
C LEU A 242 7.50 35.94 -13.61
N LYS A 243 8.36 35.64 -14.59
CA LYS A 243 9.16 36.65 -15.30
C LYS A 243 8.28 37.57 -16.13
N GLU A 244 7.31 37.03 -16.85
CA GLU A 244 6.33 37.78 -17.65
C GLU A 244 5.51 38.72 -16.76
N LEU A 245 4.93 38.20 -15.68
CA LEU A 245 4.23 39.02 -14.68
C LEU A 245 5.14 40.11 -14.09
N GLY A 246 6.41 39.81 -13.85
CA GLY A 246 7.39 40.79 -13.39
C GLY A 246 7.68 41.91 -14.40
N VAL A 247 7.62 41.61 -15.70
CA VAL A 247 7.70 42.62 -16.78
C VAL A 247 6.43 43.44 -16.82
N GLU A 248 5.25 42.81 -16.84
CA GLU A 248 3.96 43.50 -16.81
C GLU A 248 3.85 44.46 -15.62
N MET A 249 4.22 44.01 -14.42
CA MET A 249 4.21 44.85 -13.21
C MET A 249 5.18 46.03 -13.29
N ARG A 250 6.31 45.89 -13.99
CA ARG A 250 7.21 47.04 -14.25
C ARG A 250 6.62 47.98 -15.29
N ASP A 251 5.98 47.46 -16.33
CA ASP A 251 5.32 48.29 -17.34
C ASP A 251 4.16 49.08 -16.73
N TYR A 252 3.37 48.47 -15.84
CA TYR A 252 2.37 49.19 -15.03
C TYR A 252 2.99 50.24 -14.12
N ALA A 253 4.15 49.96 -13.52
CA ALA A 253 4.84 50.91 -12.64
C ALA A 253 5.60 52.03 -13.39
N GLN A 254 5.96 51.79 -14.66
CA GLN A 254 6.68 52.74 -15.53
C GLN A 254 5.75 53.47 -16.52
N GLY A 255 4.50 53.04 -16.64
CA GLY A 255 3.46 53.73 -17.38
C GLY A 255 3.17 55.11 -16.81
N THR A 256 3.74 56.13 -17.43
CA THR A 256 3.13 57.47 -17.49
C THR A 256 1.70 57.33 -18.04
N PRO A 257 0.69 58.04 -17.49
CA PRO A 257 -0.66 57.99 -18.04
C PRO A 257 -0.65 58.63 -19.43
N GLU A 258 -0.66 57.82 -20.50
CA GLU A 258 -1.04 58.34 -21.81
C GLU A 258 -2.48 58.81 -21.71
N THR A 259 -2.58 60.14 -21.73
CA THR A 259 -3.80 60.90 -21.64
C THR A 259 -4.35 60.98 -23.06
N ASP A 260 -5.29 60.12 -23.42
CA ASP A 260 -6.16 60.36 -24.57
C ASP A 260 -7.54 60.78 -24.05
N ILE A 261 -7.60 62.03 -23.58
CA ILE A 261 -8.85 62.74 -23.31
C ILE A 261 -8.78 64.05 -24.11
N PRO A 262 -9.65 64.26 -25.11
CA PRO A 262 -9.77 65.55 -25.78
C PRO A 262 -10.21 66.62 -24.78
N VAL A 263 -9.44 67.71 -24.74
CA VAL A 263 -9.61 68.87 -23.88
C VAL A 263 -10.93 69.61 -24.19
N GLU A 264 -11.75 69.86 -23.17
CA GLU A 264 -12.70 70.99 -23.15
C GLU A 264 -12.79 71.56 -21.71
N PRO A 265 -12.85 72.89 -21.52
CA PRO A 265 -12.20 73.55 -20.38
C PRO A 265 -13.08 73.72 -19.13
N LEU A 266 -12.39 73.77 -17.98
CA LEU A 266 -12.88 74.10 -16.65
C LEU A 266 -13.47 75.52 -16.56
N PRO A 267 -14.35 75.75 -15.56
CA PRO A 267 -14.25 76.91 -14.70
C PRO A 267 -13.83 76.53 -13.27
N THR A 268 -12.92 77.34 -12.76
CA THR A 268 -12.26 77.35 -11.44
C THR A 268 -13.18 77.75 -10.30
N GLU A 269 -13.05 77.12 -9.12
CA GLU A 269 -13.10 77.85 -7.84
C GLU A 269 -12.37 77.13 -6.67
N SER A 270 -11.23 77.74 -6.29
CA SER A 270 -10.65 77.98 -4.95
C SER A 270 -10.89 77.05 -3.73
N ALA A 271 -9.79 76.37 -3.31
CA ALA A 271 -9.13 76.27 -1.97
C ALA A 271 -9.93 75.99 -0.65
N PRO A 272 -9.30 75.61 0.49
CA PRO A 272 -8.03 74.88 0.76
C PRO A 272 -8.20 73.66 1.71
N ALA A 273 -7.09 72.95 1.94
CA ALA A 273 -6.92 71.69 2.66
C ALA A 273 -7.37 71.63 4.15
N ALA A 274 -7.78 70.42 4.57
CA ALA A 274 -7.76 69.95 5.96
C ALA A 274 -7.05 68.58 6.04
N PRO A 275 -6.27 68.29 7.11
CA PRO A 275 -5.43 67.10 7.19
C PRO A 275 -6.24 65.89 7.67
N VAL A 276 -6.27 64.81 6.90
CA VAL A 276 -6.83 63.53 7.36
C VAL A 276 -5.74 62.75 8.08
N VAL A 277 -6.00 62.58 9.37
CA VAL A 277 -5.33 61.73 10.35
C VAL A 277 -5.35 60.25 9.88
N PRO A 278 -4.26 59.47 10.03
CA PRO A 278 -4.29 58.05 9.72
C PRO A 278 -5.14 57.29 10.75
N GLN A 279 -6.19 56.61 10.28
CA GLN A 279 -6.98 55.66 11.09
C GLN A 279 -6.21 54.35 11.33
N PRO A 280 -6.40 53.70 12.49
CA PRO A 280 -5.61 52.54 12.90
C PRO A 280 -6.06 51.24 12.23
N VAL A 281 -5.08 50.36 12.03
CA VAL A 281 -5.18 48.98 11.57
C VAL A 281 -6.03 48.14 12.55
N PRO A 282 -7.01 47.33 12.10
CA PRO A 282 -7.61 46.31 12.95
C PRO A 282 -6.59 45.19 13.22
N GLN A 283 -6.29 44.98 14.50
CA GLN A 283 -5.41 43.92 14.98
C GLN A 283 -6.06 42.55 14.81
N THR A 284 -5.28 41.60 14.31
CA THR A 284 -5.53 40.15 14.34
C THR A 284 -5.60 39.65 15.78
N PRO A 285 -6.62 38.86 16.19
CA PRO A 285 -6.61 38.19 17.48
C PRO A 285 -5.69 36.95 17.46
N GLN A 286 -4.83 36.83 18.48
CA GLN A 286 -4.04 35.65 18.80
C GLN A 286 -4.94 34.43 19.11
N PRO A 287 -4.52 33.19 18.80
CA PRO A 287 -5.27 32.01 19.21
C PRO A 287 -5.00 31.62 20.67
N ALA A 288 -6.09 31.47 21.43
CA ALA A 288 -6.12 30.99 22.80
C ALA A 288 -6.07 29.45 22.90
N GLN A 289 -5.65 29.03 24.08
CA GLN A 289 -5.25 27.69 24.53
C GLN A 289 -6.27 26.56 24.33
N GLN A 290 -5.73 25.36 24.04
CA GLN A 290 -6.40 24.06 24.03
C GLN A 290 -6.79 23.58 25.44
N PRO A 291 -7.94 22.89 25.60
CA PRO A 291 -8.21 22.04 26.77
C PRO A 291 -7.67 20.61 26.58
N GLN A 292 -7.14 20.05 27.67
CA GLN A 292 -6.57 18.69 27.80
C GLN A 292 -7.58 17.55 27.59
N PRO A 293 -7.11 16.38 27.13
CA PRO A 293 -7.71 15.08 27.46
C PRO A 293 -6.89 14.33 28.54
N GLN A 294 -7.57 13.87 29.59
CA GLN A 294 -7.09 12.85 30.52
C GLN A 294 -7.31 11.44 29.93
N ALA A 295 -6.25 10.62 29.88
CA ALA A 295 -6.25 9.19 30.23
C ALA A 295 -4.84 8.61 30.01
N ALA A 296 -4.24 8.08 31.07
CA ALA A 296 -2.92 7.45 31.05
C ALA A 296 -2.97 5.97 30.62
N PRO A 297 -1.87 5.46 30.06
CA PRO A 297 -1.35 4.15 30.46
C PRO A 297 0.17 4.21 30.83
N PRO A 298 0.72 3.20 31.53
CA PRO A 298 1.92 3.36 32.33
C PRO A 298 3.24 3.21 31.55
N LYS A 299 4.29 3.82 32.12
CA LYS A 299 5.69 3.85 31.66
C LYS A 299 6.34 2.46 31.63
N PRO A 300 7.26 2.18 30.67
CA PRO A 300 8.31 1.20 30.88
C PRO A 300 9.58 1.85 31.48
N GLU A 301 10.27 1.05 32.28
CA GLU A 301 11.43 1.36 33.09
C GLU A 301 12.67 1.78 32.29
N LYS A 302 13.47 2.67 32.90
CA LYS A 302 14.77 3.10 32.38
C LYS A 302 15.83 2.03 32.69
N PHE A 303 16.19 1.21 31.71
CA PHE A 303 17.44 0.45 31.76
C PHE A 303 18.61 1.36 31.38
N ARG A 304 19.46 1.68 32.36
CA ARG A 304 20.70 2.43 32.18
C ARG A 304 21.82 1.45 31.81
N VAL A 305 22.15 1.35 30.52
CA VAL A 305 23.35 0.63 30.07
C VAL A 305 24.50 1.64 29.92
N LYS A 306 25.58 1.41 30.68
CA LYS A 306 26.84 2.16 30.62
C LYS A 306 27.45 2.02 29.22
N ALA A 307 27.79 3.14 28.60
CA ALA A 307 28.66 3.18 27.44
C ALA A 307 30.10 2.86 27.87
N THR A 308 30.69 1.83 27.27
CA THR A 308 32.14 1.58 27.31
C THR A 308 32.60 1.50 25.85
N PRO A 309 33.59 2.32 25.42
CA PRO A 309 34.04 2.31 24.04
C PRO A 309 35.07 1.17 23.87
N HIS A 310 34.79 0.23 22.97
CA HIS A 310 35.81 -0.70 22.47
C HIS A 310 35.99 -0.49 20.96
N HIS A 311 37.15 0.07 20.64
CA HIS A 311 37.71 0.17 19.31
C HIS A 311 38.36 -1.19 18.95
N ALA A 312 37.97 -1.78 17.82
CA ALA A 312 38.71 -2.86 17.15
C ALA A 312 38.35 -2.89 15.64
N PRO A 313 39.24 -3.38 14.75
CA PRO A 313 39.51 -2.78 13.45
C PRO A 313 38.66 -3.30 12.28
N ALA A 314 38.62 -2.49 11.22
CA ALA A 314 37.93 -2.72 9.96
C ALA A 314 38.37 -4.00 9.22
N LYS A 315 37.38 -4.72 8.67
CA LYS A 315 37.58 -5.66 7.56
C LYS A 315 36.78 -5.17 6.34
N PRO A 316 37.33 -5.23 5.12
CA PRO A 316 36.70 -4.65 3.94
C PRO A 316 35.49 -5.49 3.52
N VAL A 317 34.32 -4.87 3.49
CA VAL A 317 33.12 -5.42 2.87
C VAL A 317 33.37 -5.45 1.36
N ARG A 318 33.39 -6.64 0.77
CA ARG A 318 33.34 -6.82 -0.69
C ARG A 318 32.03 -6.19 -1.18
N ARG A 319 32.13 -5.01 -1.79
CA ARG A 319 31.03 -4.39 -2.53
C ARG A 319 30.59 -5.37 -3.61
N LEU A 320 29.37 -5.88 -3.51
CA LEU A 320 28.67 -6.46 -4.65
C LEU A 320 28.61 -5.36 -5.72
N ARG A 321 29.39 -5.52 -6.79
CA ARG A 321 29.23 -4.71 -7.99
C ARG A 321 27.82 -5.00 -8.53
N SER A 322 26.95 -4.02 -8.40
CA SER A 322 25.68 -3.94 -9.09
C SER A 322 25.93 -3.99 -10.59
N VAL A 323 25.66 -5.13 -11.19
CA VAL A 323 25.38 -5.20 -12.63
C VAL A 323 23.88 -5.04 -12.73
N ASN A 324 23.40 -4.08 -13.52
CA ASN A 324 21.99 -3.87 -13.89
C ASN A 324 21.45 -5.09 -14.65
N ARG A 325 21.35 -6.23 -13.99
CA ARG A 325 20.88 -7.48 -14.56
C ARG A 325 19.67 -7.91 -13.74
N PRO A 326 18.50 -8.12 -14.37
CA PRO A 326 17.29 -8.45 -13.65
C PRO A 326 17.49 -9.75 -12.87
N VAL A 327 16.94 -9.82 -11.66
CA VAL A 327 17.11 -10.95 -10.73
C VAL A 327 16.63 -12.26 -11.36
N SER A 328 15.63 -12.20 -12.22
CA SER A 328 15.16 -13.30 -13.05
C SER A 328 16.26 -13.91 -13.96
N GLN A 329 17.16 -13.10 -14.54
CA GLN A 329 18.30 -13.60 -15.31
C GLN A 329 19.38 -14.22 -14.42
N LEU A 330 19.60 -13.70 -13.22
CA LEU A 330 20.57 -14.28 -12.28
C LEU A 330 20.14 -15.69 -11.83
N LEU A 331 18.83 -15.88 -11.63
CA LEU A 331 18.24 -17.17 -11.27
C LEU A 331 18.21 -18.16 -12.46
N GLN A 332 18.08 -17.66 -13.69
CA GLN A 332 18.22 -18.47 -14.90
C GLN A 332 19.66 -19.00 -15.04
N ASP A 333 20.64 -18.11 -14.93
CA ASP A 333 22.08 -18.47 -14.99
C ASP A 333 22.51 -19.42 -13.86
N GLN A 334 21.84 -19.42 -12.71
CA GLN A 334 22.10 -20.39 -11.63
C GLN A 334 21.52 -21.76 -11.92
N ILE A 335 20.34 -21.84 -12.53
CA ILE A 335 19.70 -23.11 -12.85
C ILE A 335 20.37 -23.78 -14.05
N ASP A 336 20.77 -23.01 -15.06
CA ASP A 336 21.53 -23.54 -16.19
C ASP A 336 22.89 -24.11 -15.74
N ARG A 337 23.56 -23.43 -14.80
CA ARG A 337 24.77 -23.95 -14.15
C ARG A 337 24.56 -25.20 -13.29
N MET A 338 23.36 -25.41 -12.74
CA MET A 338 23.04 -26.64 -12.03
C MET A 338 22.61 -27.77 -12.97
N GLY A 339 22.07 -27.45 -14.15
CA GLY A 339 21.73 -28.41 -15.20
C GLY A 339 22.94 -29.01 -15.90
N ASP A 340 24.01 -28.24 -16.08
CA ASP A 340 25.26 -28.70 -16.72
C ASP A 340 26.15 -29.60 -15.82
N ASN A 341 25.79 -29.77 -14.53
CA ASN A 341 26.54 -30.54 -13.53
C ASN A 341 25.93 -31.94 -13.25
N GLN A 342 25.03 -32.44 -14.09
CA GLN A 342 24.46 -33.80 -14.00
C GLN A 342 25.01 -34.76 -15.05
#